data_AF-A0AAN9K989-F1
#
_entry.id   AF-A0AAN9K989-F1
#
_cell.length_a   1.000
_cell.length_b   1.000
_cell.length_c   1.000
_cell.angle_alpha   90.00
_cell.angle_beta   90.00
_cell.angle_gamma   90.00
#
_symmetry.space_group_name_H-M   'P 1'
#
loop_
_entity.id
_entity.type
_entity.pdbx_description
1 polymer ?
#
loop_
_entity_poly.entity_id
_entity_poly.type
_entity_poly.pdbx_seq_one_letter_code
_entity_poly.pdbx_strand_id
1 'polypeptide(L)'
;MANALKVGSVISLCSLRIRRGTTSSTSTATSHCSLLSNAPRFHPKFLFFSLPSSPNPYGFPSLCTLSSSSSSTGEAVTEAITSSNGNGEAAENSGIKELAGLLDIRVGHILRAWKHDEADSLYVEEVDIGEPEPRIICSGLVKYIPLEHLQGRKVIVLSNLKPRNMRGVKSCGMLMAASDAKHENVELLFPPEEATAGERIWFGTEDEKDNQSAAATPNQIQKKKVWELVQPHLKTDGSCIAMLGEHVMRTSVGSVACQSLQNANIS
;
A
#
# COMPACT_ATOMS: atom_id res chain seq x y z
N MET A 1 -17.68 -45.77 -45.41
CA MET A 1 -16.51 -45.26 -46.15
C MET A 1 -15.45 -44.90 -45.12
N ALA A 2 -14.39 -45.70 -45.04
CA ALA A 2 -13.24 -45.48 -44.17
C ALA A 2 -12.15 -44.73 -44.94
N ASN A 3 -11.43 -43.83 -44.28
CA ASN A 3 -10.10 -43.32 -44.67
C ASN A 3 -9.47 -42.76 -43.38
N ALA A 4 -8.62 -43.51 -42.67
CA ALA A 4 -7.22 -43.86 -42.96
C ALA A 4 -6.24 -42.70 -42.70
N LEU A 5 -5.48 -42.90 -41.62
CA LEU A 5 -4.39 -42.09 -41.11
C LEU A 5 -3.28 -41.86 -42.15
N LYS A 6 -2.60 -40.72 -42.06
CA LYS A 6 -1.22 -40.59 -42.56
C LYS A 6 -0.31 -39.94 -41.52
N VAL A 7 0.57 -40.78 -41.01
CA VAL A 7 1.75 -40.46 -40.19
C VAL A 7 2.85 -39.92 -41.11
N GLY A 8 3.59 -38.92 -40.67
CA GLY A 8 4.74 -38.36 -41.40
C GLY A 8 5.63 -37.51 -40.49
N SER A 9 6.58 -38.18 -39.86
CA SER A 9 7.68 -37.62 -39.06
C SER A 9 8.76 -37.00 -39.94
N VAL A 10 9.28 -35.81 -39.62
CA VAL A 10 10.67 -35.43 -39.93
C VAL A 10 11.24 -34.55 -38.81
N ILE A 11 12.40 -35.00 -38.37
CA ILE A 11 13.27 -34.55 -37.27
C ILE A 11 14.10 -33.35 -37.74
N SER A 12 14.32 -32.36 -36.86
CA SER A 12 15.44 -31.42 -37.00
C SER A 12 15.98 -31.03 -35.63
N LEU A 13 16.99 -31.75 -35.17
CA LEU A 13 17.90 -31.35 -34.11
C LEU A 13 19.11 -30.68 -34.76
N CYS A 14 19.38 -29.41 -34.45
CA CYS A 14 20.65 -28.76 -34.77
C CYS A 14 21.46 -28.59 -33.48
N SER A 15 22.44 -29.46 -33.29
CA SER A 15 23.46 -29.36 -32.24
C SER A 15 24.52 -28.34 -32.65
N LEU A 16 24.76 -27.33 -31.79
CA LEU A 16 25.91 -26.43 -31.93
C LEU A 16 27.04 -26.88 -31.01
N ARG A 17 28.19 -27.21 -31.61
CA ARG A 17 29.37 -27.82 -30.99
C ARG A 17 30.49 -26.77 -30.88
N ILE A 18 30.93 -26.52 -29.65
CA ILE A 18 32.32 -26.39 -29.15
C ILE A 18 33.38 -25.74 -30.06
N ARG A 19 34.03 -24.67 -29.56
CA ARG A 19 35.48 -24.45 -29.73
C ARG A 19 36.14 -24.04 -28.41
N ARG A 20 37.11 -24.84 -27.97
CA ARG A 20 38.14 -24.52 -26.97
C ARG A 20 39.29 -23.79 -27.68
N GLY A 21 39.88 -22.79 -27.02
CA GLY A 21 41.15 -22.19 -27.39
C GLY A 21 42.00 -21.99 -26.13
N THR A 22 43.08 -22.75 -26.04
CA THR A 22 44.12 -22.70 -25.01
C THR A 22 45.32 -21.95 -25.55
N THR A 23 45.85 -20.94 -24.85
CA THR A 23 47.27 -20.58 -24.88
C THR A 23 47.68 -19.92 -23.56
N SER A 24 48.68 -20.53 -22.94
CA SER A 24 49.43 -20.08 -21.76
C SER A 24 50.53 -19.07 -22.12
N SER A 25 50.84 -18.13 -21.23
CA SER A 25 52.23 -17.69 -20.99
C SER A 25 52.37 -16.86 -19.72
N THR A 26 53.40 -17.24 -18.97
CA THR A 26 53.97 -16.79 -17.71
C THR A 26 54.58 -15.37 -17.78
N SER A 27 54.52 -14.58 -16.69
CA SER A 27 55.69 -13.82 -16.21
C SER A 27 55.49 -13.25 -14.81
N THR A 28 56.44 -13.59 -13.96
CA THR A 28 56.80 -13.07 -12.64
C THR A 28 57.26 -11.61 -12.71
N ALA A 29 56.95 -10.77 -11.72
CA ALA A 29 57.83 -9.67 -11.26
C ALA A 29 57.35 -9.08 -9.93
N THR A 30 58.24 -9.21 -8.95
CA THR A 30 58.27 -8.66 -7.59
C THR A 30 58.67 -7.17 -7.60
N SER A 31 58.15 -6.35 -6.68
CA SER A 31 58.82 -5.25 -5.94
C SER A 31 57.75 -4.38 -5.24
N HIS A 32 57.61 -4.40 -3.92
CA HIS A 32 58.28 -3.50 -2.96
C HIS A 32 58.38 -2.05 -3.45
N CYS A 33 57.61 -1.12 -2.87
CA CYS A 33 58.14 -0.03 -2.05
C CYS A 33 57.02 0.78 -1.37
N SER A 34 57.45 1.47 -0.33
CA SER A 34 56.74 1.98 0.83
C SER A 34 56.41 3.48 0.78
N LEU A 35 55.45 3.86 1.64
CA LEU A 35 55.32 5.13 2.38
C LEU A 35 55.00 6.43 1.62
N LEU A 36 53.93 7.09 2.08
CA LEU A 36 53.86 8.49 2.59
C LEU A 36 52.37 8.92 2.57
N SER A 37 51.67 8.84 3.71
CA SER A 37 51.39 9.96 4.62
C SER A 37 50.62 11.14 4.00
N ASN A 38 49.32 11.25 4.29
CA ASN A 38 48.80 12.40 5.03
C ASN A 38 47.31 12.23 5.39
N ALA A 39 47.05 12.32 6.69
CA ALA A 39 45.74 12.51 7.29
C ALA A 39 45.69 13.91 7.92
N PRO A 40 44.60 14.65 7.81
CA PRO A 40 44.31 15.70 8.77
C PRO A 40 43.37 15.17 9.87
N ARG A 41 43.90 15.23 11.09
CA ARG A 41 43.17 15.21 12.36
C ARG A 41 42.25 16.44 12.42
N PHE A 42 40.99 16.26 12.80
CA PHE A 42 40.22 17.34 13.41
C PHE A 42 39.61 16.84 14.72
N HIS A 43 40.02 17.50 15.80
CA HIS A 43 39.63 17.21 17.18
C HIS A 43 38.23 17.73 17.50
N PRO A 44 37.58 17.17 18.53
CA PRO A 44 36.25 17.56 18.98
C PRO A 44 36.32 18.83 19.85
N LYS A 45 35.32 19.70 19.75
CA LYS A 45 35.04 20.70 20.78
C LYS A 45 33.65 20.50 21.34
N PHE A 46 33.62 19.91 22.53
CA PHE A 46 32.57 20.06 23.53
C PHE A 46 32.35 21.54 23.83
N LEU A 47 31.09 21.98 23.80
CA LEU A 47 30.61 23.07 24.65
C LEU A 47 29.32 22.64 25.34
N PHE A 48 29.49 22.40 26.65
CA PHE A 48 28.50 22.32 27.70
C PHE A 48 27.84 23.69 27.92
N PHE A 49 26.51 23.76 28.10
CA PHE A 49 25.80 24.78 28.90
C PHE A 49 24.34 24.29 29.09
N SER A 50 24.05 23.57 30.17
CA SER A 50 23.54 24.03 31.48
C SER A 50 22.06 24.46 31.49
N LEU A 51 21.23 23.61 32.11
CA LEU A 51 19.90 23.92 32.67
C LEU A 51 19.97 25.04 33.71
N PRO A 52 18.88 25.80 33.93
CA PRO A 52 18.06 25.62 35.14
C PRO A 52 16.54 25.76 34.88
N SER A 53 15.69 24.85 35.36
CA SER A 53 14.97 24.87 36.66
C SER A 53 13.77 25.84 36.74
N SER A 54 12.57 25.27 36.89
CA SER A 54 11.28 25.92 37.20
C SER A 54 11.30 26.70 38.53
N PRO A 55 10.24 27.52 38.81
CA PRO A 55 9.16 27.00 39.65
C PRO A 55 7.72 27.50 39.35
N ASN A 56 6.75 26.64 39.65
CA ASN A 56 5.33 26.91 40.03
C ASN A 56 5.25 28.01 41.12
N PRO A 57 4.10 28.70 41.41
CA PRO A 57 2.88 28.02 41.91
C PRO A 57 1.50 28.76 41.93
N TYR A 58 0.46 28.00 42.37
CA TYR A 58 -0.87 28.39 42.90
C TYR A 58 -1.86 29.16 41.97
N GLY A 59 -3.18 28.95 41.98
CA GLY A 59 -4.06 28.19 42.86
C GLY A 59 -5.53 28.18 42.39
N PHE A 60 -6.28 27.21 42.92
CA PHE A 60 -7.75 27.18 43.01
C PHE A 60 -8.28 28.35 43.87
N PRO A 61 -9.55 28.81 43.77
CA PRO A 61 -10.80 28.12 44.17
C PRO A 61 -11.91 28.28 43.09
N SER A 62 -13.20 27.94 43.20
CA SER A 62 -14.08 27.08 44.02
C SER A 62 -15.51 27.58 43.73
N LEU A 63 -16.46 26.65 43.66
CA LEU A 63 -17.88 26.78 44.01
C LEU A 63 -18.85 27.73 43.25
N CYS A 64 -19.76 27.07 42.53
CA CYS A 64 -21.24 27.10 42.64
C CYS A 64 -22.00 28.43 42.70
N THR A 65 -22.94 28.62 41.76
CA THR A 65 -24.29 29.13 42.06
C THR A 65 -25.34 28.50 41.13
N LEU A 66 -26.34 27.83 41.73
CA LEU A 66 -27.58 27.37 41.12
C LEU A 66 -28.48 28.55 40.71
N SER A 67 -29.29 28.40 39.66
CA SER A 67 -30.77 28.29 39.78
C SER A 67 -31.49 28.51 38.44
N SER A 68 -32.14 27.43 38.00
CA SER A 68 -33.53 27.29 37.57
C SER A 68 -34.29 28.43 36.87
N SER A 69 -34.96 28.02 35.77
CA SER A 69 -36.40 28.20 35.44
C SER A 69 -36.75 28.97 34.15
N SER A 70 -37.30 28.19 33.22
CA SER A 70 -38.44 28.45 32.30
C SER A 70 -38.58 29.78 31.54
N SER A 71 -38.67 29.70 30.20
CA SER A 71 -39.94 29.91 29.47
C SER A 71 -39.78 29.81 27.94
N SER A 72 -40.89 29.41 27.34
CA SER A 72 -41.26 29.15 25.94
C SER A 72 -40.85 30.20 24.89
N THR A 73 -40.59 29.76 23.66
CA THR A 73 -41.45 29.93 22.46
C THR A 73 -40.63 29.69 21.17
N GLY A 74 -41.25 29.08 20.15
CA GLY A 74 -40.82 29.19 18.76
C GLY A 74 -40.40 27.89 18.07
N GLU A 75 -41.39 27.23 17.46
CA GLU A 75 -41.25 26.15 16.48
C GLU A 75 -40.46 26.59 15.22
N ALA A 76 -39.65 25.67 14.71
CA ALA A 76 -39.56 25.41 13.28
C ALA A 76 -39.06 23.97 13.07
N VAL A 77 -39.98 23.15 12.56
CA VAL A 77 -39.86 21.81 11.98
C VAL A 77 -38.71 21.83 10.93
N THR A 78 -37.93 20.77 10.74
CA THR A 78 -38.19 19.77 9.67
C THR A 78 -37.17 18.62 9.71
N GLU A 79 -37.74 17.41 9.84
CA GLU A 79 -37.44 16.10 9.22
C GLU A 79 -36.03 15.49 9.34
N ALA A 80 -35.85 14.31 9.97
CA ALA A 80 -36.40 12.99 9.60
C ALA A 80 -36.00 12.56 8.18
N ILE A 81 -34.82 11.93 8.05
CA ILE A 81 -34.45 11.21 6.84
C ILE A 81 -34.53 9.71 7.12
N THR A 82 -35.67 9.14 6.77
CA THR A 82 -35.75 7.79 6.21
C THR A 82 -36.54 7.92 4.91
N SER A 83 -35.92 7.62 3.77
CA SER A 83 -36.46 6.75 2.69
C SER A 83 -35.84 7.02 1.31
N SER A 84 -35.77 5.91 0.55
CA SER A 84 -36.06 5.77 -0.90
C SER A 84 -34.99 6.00 -1.98
N ASN A 85 -34.92 4.98 -2.85
CA ASN A 85 -34.21 4.81 -4.12
C ASN A 85 -34.31 5.96 -5.13
N GLY A 86 -33.23 6.09 -5.92
CA GLY A 86 -33.32 6.09 -7.40
C GLY A 86 -33.27 7.42 -8.14
N ASN A 87 -32.08 8.05 -8.20
CA ASN A 87 -31.48 8.85 -9.30
C ASN A 87 -30.45 9.86 -8.75
N GLY A 88 -29.33 9.37 -8.21
CA GLY A 88 -28.31 10.23 -7.57
C GLY A 88 -26.85 9.79 -7.75
N GLU A 89 -26.57 8.76 -8.54
CA GLU A 89 -25.23 8.12 -8.58
C GLU A 89 -24.10 9.03 -9.06
N ALA A 90 -24.34 9.93 -10.03
CA ALA A 90 -23.25 10.71 -10.64
C ALA A 90 -22.69 11.82 -9.73
N ALA A 91 -23.53 12.47 -8.91
CA ALA A 91 -23.09 13.57 -8.04
C ALA A 91 -22.43 13.08 -6.74
N GLU A 92 -22.94 11.97 -6.18
CA GLU A 92 -22.32 11.31 -5.02
C GLU A 92 -20.95 10.71 -5.37
N ASN A 93 -20.83 10.07 -6.55
CA ASN A 93 -19.58 9.45 -7.00
C ASN A 93 -18.43 10.45 -7.15
N SER A 94 -18.70 11.70 -7.59
CA SER A 94 -17.66 12.73 -7.70
C SER A 94 -17.06 13.10 -6.33
N GLY A 95 -17.89 13.21 -5.29
CA GLY A 95 -17.41 13.52 -3.93
C GLY A 95 -16.59 12.37 -3.33
N ILE A 96 -16.99 11.13 -3.55
CA ILE A 96 -16.23 9.94 -3.11
C ILE A 96 -14.89 9.85 -3.83
N LYS A 97 -14.84 10.16 -5.14
CA LYS A 97 -13.59 10.21 -5.91
C LYS A 97 -12.59 11.20 -5.32
N GLU A 98 -13.05 12.41 -4.96
CA GLU A 98 -12.19 13.41 -4.33
C GLU A 98 -11.66 12.93 -2.96
N LEU A 99 -12.50 12.28 -2.16
CA LEU A 99 -12.10 11.66 -0.89
C LEU A 99 -11.07 10.55 -1.10
N ALA A 100 -11.25 9.70 -2.11
CA ALA A 100 -10.29 8.66 -2.48
C ALA A 100 -8.96 9.27 -2.95
N GLY A 101 -9.01 10.43 -3.60
CA GLY A 101 -7.83 11.23 -3.94
C GLY A 101 -7.01 11.67 -2.73
N LEU A 102 -7.58 11.70 -1.52
CA LEU A 102 -6.83 11.98 -0.28
C LEU A 102 -6.09 10.75 0.27
N LEU A 103 -6.48 9.54 -0.14
CA LEU A 103 -5.80 8.32 0.26
C LEU A 103 -4.44 8.25 -0.43
N ASP A 104 -3.44 7.74 0.29
CA ASP A 104 -2.11 7.49 -0.25
C ASP A 104 -1.98 6.02 -0.61
N ILE A 105 -2.54 5.65 -1.76
CA ILE A 105 -2.47 4.30 -2.29
C ILE A 105 -1.32 4.25 -3.30
N ARG A 106 -0.39 3.32 -3.09
CA ARG A 106 0.82 3.20 -3.92
C ARG A 106 1.07 1.77 -4.35
N VAL A 107 1.82 1.63 -5.43
CA VAL A 107 2.45 0.37 -5.79
C VAL A 107 3.53 0.03 -4.76
N GLY A 108 3.46 -1.17 -4.20
CA GLY A 108 4.47 -1.73 -3.31
C GLY A 108 5.12 -2.96 -3.90
N HIS A 109 6.33 -3.26 -3.46
CA HIS A 109 7.06 -4.48 -3.79
C HIS A 109 7.47 -5.20 -2.51
N ILE A 110 6.95 -6.41 -2.31
CA ILE A 110 7.29 -7.22 -1.14
C ILE A 110 8.72 -7.75 -1.30
N LEU A 111 9.64 -7.20 -0.52
CA LEU A 111 11.04 -7.63 -0.51
C LEU A 111 11.20 -8.97 0.21
N ARG A 112 10.50 -9.12 1.33
CA ARG A 112 10.44 -10.37 2.10
C ARG A 112 9.13 -10.44 2.88
N ALA A 113 8.61 -11.65 3.02
CA ALA A 113 7.51 -11.97 3.92
C ALA A 113 7.88 -13.13 4.85
N TRP A 114 7.35 -13.15 6.07
CA TRP A 114 7.50 -14.28 7.00
C TRP A 114 6.27 -14.40 7.90
N LYS A 115 6.11 -15.56 8.54
CA LYS A 115 5.02 -15.76 9.52
C LYS A 115 5.30 -14.98 10.79
N HIS A 116 4.26 -14.41 11.38
CA HIS A 116 4.39 -13.68 12.63
C HIS A 116 4.63 -14.64 13.80
N ASP A 117 5.62 -14.37 14.64
CA ASP A 117 6.04 -15.27 15.74
C ASP A 117 4.94 -15.48 16.79
N GLU A 118 4.22 -14.41 17.15
CA GLU A 118 3.12 -14.47 18.14
C GLU A 118 1.71 -14.65 17.53
N ALA A 119 1.58 -14.84 16.22
CA ALA A 119 0.26 -14.84 15.55
C ALA A 119 0.18 -15.74 14.31
N ASP A 120 -0.48 -16.89 14.46
CA ASP A 120 -0.60 -17.91 13.40
C ASP A 120 -1.38 -17.44 12.15
N SER A 121 -2.22 -16.42 12.30
CA SER A 121 -3.04 -15.89 11.20
C SER A 121 -2.41 -14.70 10.47
N LEU A 122 -1.23 -14.24 10.90
CA LEU A 122 -0.59 -13.04 10.37
C LEU A 122 0.73 -13.37 9.68
N TYR A 123 0.95 -12.70 8.56
CA TYR A 123 2.27 -12.51 7.99
C TYR A 123 2.82 -11.13 8.38
N VAL A 124 4.13 -11.01 8.35
CA VAL A 124 4.87 -9.76 8.42
C VAL A 124 5.61 -9.61 7.10
N GLU A 125 5.40 -8.48 6.42
CA GLU A 125 6.00 -8.17 5.14
C GLU A 125 6.86 -6.91 5.24
N GLU A 126 8.02 -6.94 4.61
CA GLU A 126 8.77 -5.74 4.26
C GLU A 126 8.44 -5.33 2.84
N VAL A 127 7.85 -4.16 2.71
CA VAL A 127 7.33 -3.68 1.44
C VAL A 127 8.01 -2.36 1.08
N ASP A 128 8.69 -2.37 -0.06
CA ASP A 128 9.21 -1.15 -0.68
C ASP A 128 8.08 -0.41 -1.38
N ILE A 129 7.86 0.84 -0.99
CA ILE A 129 6.86 1.74 -1.58
C ILE A 129 7.53 3.02 -2.13
N GLY A 130 8.80 2.93 -2.55
CA GLY A 130 9.58 4.06 -3.08
C GLY A 130 9.98 5.09 -2.02
N GLU A 131 9.99 4.68 -0.75
CA GLU A 131 10.51 5.46 0.37
C GLU A 131 11.98 5.08 0.66
N PRO A 132 12.73 5.90 1.43
CA PRO A 132 14.12 5.59 1.76
C PRO A 132 14.30 4.26 2.51
N GLU A 133 13.31 3.86 3.29
CA GLU A 133 13.29 2.61 4.05
C GLU A 133 12.00 1.82 3.72
N PRO A 134 12.08 0.49 3.55
CA PRO A 134 10.90 -0.33 3.36
C PRO A 134 10.04 -0.33 4.62
N ARG A 135 8.72 -0.44 4.42
CA ARG A 135 7.77 -0.44 5.53
C ARG A 135 7.48 -1.86 6.00
N ILE A 136 7.31 -1.99 7.32
CA ILE A 136 6.74 -3.20 7.92
C ILE A 136 5.22 -3.13 7.79
N ILE A 137 4.65 -4.13 7.16
CA ILE A 137 3.21 -4.35 7.08
C ILE A 137 2.90 -5.70 7.71
N CYS A 138 1.75 -5.82 8.34
CA CYS A 138 1.24 -7.10 8.82
C CYS A 138 -0.09 -7.38 8.14
N SER A 139 -0.21 -8.54 7.49
CA SER A 139 -1.41 -8.94 6.76
C SER A 139 -2.03 -10.23 7.32
N GLY A 140 -3.35 -10.32 7.28
CA GLY A 140 -4.12 -11.49 7.71
C GLY A 140 -4.27 -12.58 6.65
N LEU A 141 -3.25 -12.80 5.81
CA LEU A 141 -3.38 -13.59 4.58
C LEU A 141 -3.01 -15.08 4.73
N VAL A 142 -2.60 -15.53 5.91
CA VAL A 142 -2.07 -16.90 6.13
C VAL A 142 -3.04 -18.01 5.68
N LYS A 143 -4.35 -17.80 5.84
CA LYS A 143 -5.38 -18.78 5.46
C LYS A 143 -5.69 -18.81 3.97
N TYR A 144 -5.32 -17.76 3.23
CA TYR A 144 -5.75 -17.53 1.86
C TYR A 144 -4.60 -17.67 0.87
N ILE A 145 -3.44 -17.15 1.22
CA ILE A 145 -2.29 -17.07 0.33
C ILE A 145 -1.08 -17.77 0.98
N PRO A 146 -0.49 -18.76 0.32
CA PRO A 146 0.75 -19.37 0.79
C PRO A 146 1.92 -18.37 0.73
N LEU A 147 2.86 -18.50 1.67
CA LEU A 147 3.97 -17.56 1.84
C LEU A 147 4.82 -17.36 0.58
N GLU A 148 5.01 -18.41 -0.22
CA GLU A 148 5.80 -18.37 -1.45
C GLU A 148 5.20 -17.43 -2.51
N HIS A 149 3.88 -17.27 -2.51
CA HIS A 149 3.17 -16.38 -3.44
C HIS A 149 3.20 -14.91 -3.01
N LEU A 150 3.82 -14.58 -1.87
CA LEU A 150 4.03 -13.21 -1.40
C LEU A 150 5.46 -12.71 -1.68
N GLN A 151 6.45 -13.61 -1.75
CA GLN A 151 7.84 -13.22 -1.93
C GLN A 151 8.05 -12.55 -3.29
N GLY A 152 8.64 -11.35 -3.30
CA GLY A 152 8.97 -10.63 -4.54
C GLY A 152 7.75 -10.17 -5.34
N ARG A 153 6.54 -10.17 -4.76
CA ARG A 153 5.32 -9.77 -5.47
C ARG A 153 5.09 -8.27 -5.40
N LYS A 154 4.63 -7.72 -6.52
CA LYS A 154 4.09 -6.36 -6.58
C LYS A 154 2.65 -6.38 -6.09
N VAL A 155 2.35 -5.43 -5.21
CA VAL A 155 1.08 -5.31 -4.50
C VAL A 155 0.64 -3.86 -4.48
N ILE A 156 -0.60 -3.62 -4.09
CA ILE A 156 -1.09 -2.27 -3.83
C ILE A 156 -1.15 -2.05 -2.32
N VAL A 157 -0.64 -0.90 -1.88
CA VAL A 157 -0.48 -0.56 -0.47
C VAL A 157 -1.20 0.74 -0.17
N LEU A 158 -2.09 0.73 0.82
CA LEU A 158 -2.60 1.93 1.44
C LEU A 158 -1.65 2.38 2.58
N SER A 159 -1.03 3.54 2.40
CA SER A 159 0.17 3.96 3.14
C SER A 159 -0.04 5.12 4.12
N ASN A 160 -1.14 5.87 4.04
CA ASN A 160 -1.42 6.98 4.95
C ASN A 160 -2.43 6.66 6.06
N LEU A 161 -2.66 5.37 6.35
CA LEU A 161 -3.37 4.99 7.57
C LEU A 161 -2.49 5.22 8.80
N LYS A 162 -3.14 5.45 9.95
CA LYS A 162 -2.42 5.50 11.22
C LYS A 162 -1.82 4.13 11.52
N PRO A 163 -0.52 4.04 11.83
CA PRO A 163 0.11 2.76 12.15
C PRO A 163 -0.60 2.04 13.28
N ARG A 164 -0.77 0.72 13.14
CA ARG A 164 -1.45 -0.13 14.11
C ARG A 164 -0.49 -1.19 14.62
N ASN A 165 -0.47 -1.38 15.94
CA ASN A 165 0.27 -2.47 16.55
C ASN A 165 -0.56 -3.77 16.46
N MET A 166 0.02 -4.82 15.90
CA MET A 166 -0.55 -6.15 15.75
C MET A 166 0.39 -7.13 16.44
N ARG A 167 0.04 -7.55 17.66
CA ARG A 167 0.80 -8.57 18.44
C ARG A 167 2.29 -8.21 18.60
N GLY A 168 2.57 -6.94 18.91
CA GLY A 168 3.92 -6.45 19.16
C GLY A 168 4.59 -5.82 17.94
N VAL A 169 4.15 -6.16 16.72
CA VAL A 169 4.70 -5.60 15.47
C VAL A 169 3.87 -4.40 15.02
N LYS A 170 4.54 -3.28 14.72
CA LYS A 170 3.89 -2.06 14.21
C LYS A 170 3.72 -2.14 12.70
N SER A 171 2.48 -2.36 12.24
CA SER A 171 2.12 -2.29 10.83
C SER A 171 1.94 -0.82 10.39
N CYS A 172 2.70 -0.42 9.38
CA CYS A 172 2.76 0.94 8.82
C CYS A 172 2.12 1.02 7.42
N GLY A 173 1.09 0.22 7.18
CA GLY A 173 0.33 0.20 5.94
C GLY A 173 -0.70 -0.93 5.93
N MET A 174 -1.39 -1.07 4.81
CA MET A 174 -2.35 -2.14 4.55
C MET A 174 -2.20 -2.59 3.10
N LEU A 175 -2.03 -3.90 2.90
CA LEU A 175 -2.09 -4.48 1.55
C LEU A 175 -3.54 -4.51 1.08
N MET A 176 -3.78 -4.13 -0.16
CA MET A 176 -5.12 -4.14 -0.74
C MET A 176 -5.42 -5.49 -1.38
N ALA A 177 -6.57 -6.05 -1.02
CA ALA A 177 -7.02 -7.34 -1.52
C ALA A 177 -8.48 -7.29 -1.96
N ALA A 178 -8.81 -8.05 -3.00
CA ALA A 178 -10.18 -8.38 -3.34
C ALA A 178 -10.65 -9.56 -2.48
N SER A 179 -11.89 -9.50 -2.03
CA SER A 179 -12.53 -10.56 -1.26
C SER A 179 -13.95 -10.79 -1.74
N ASP A 180 -14.35 -12.05 -1.82
CA ASP A 180 -15.72 -12.41 -2.18
C ASP A 180 -16.71 -11.96 -1.09
N ALA A 181 -18.01 -11.96 -1.43
CA ALA A 181 -19.06 -11.49 -0.52
C ALA A 181 -19.13 -12.27 0.82
N LYS A 182 -18.58 -13.50 0.86
CA LYS A 182 -18.53 -14.34 2.05
C LYS A 182 -17.19 -14.25 2.82
N HIS A 183 -16.20 -13.55 2.28
CA HIS A 183 -14.82 -13.52 2.75
C HIS A 183 -14.16 -14.92 2.89
N GLU A 184 -14.59 -15.86 2.05
CA GLU A 184 -14.00 -17.21 1.96
C GLU A 184 -12.78 -17.20 1.05
N ASN A 185 -12.78 -16.37 0.02
CA ASN A 185 -11.69 -16.22 -0.93
C ASN A 185 -11.14 -14.80 -0.89
N VAL A 186 -9.82 -14.68 -0.78
CA VAL A 186 -9.11 -13.40 -0.73
C VAL A 186 -7.91 -13.46 -1.68
N GLU A 187 -7.82 -12.47 -2.56
CA GLU A 187 -6.73 -12.33 -3.54
C GLU A 187 -6.12 -10.94 -3.45
N LEU A 188 -4.80 -10.85 -3.54
CA LEU A 188 -4.13 -9.55 -3.57
C LEU A 188 -4.41 -8.81 -4.88
N LEU A 189 -4.58 -7.49 -4.78
CA LEU A 189 -4.53 -6.63 -5.94
C LEU A 189 -3.08 -6.51 -6.41
N PHE A 190 -2.86 -6.69 -7.71
CA PHE A 190 -1.57 -6.52 -8.33
C PHE A 190 -1.62 -5.40 -9.39
N PRO A 191 -0.59 -4.57 -9.46
CA PRO A 191 -0.41 -3.64 -10.57
C PRO A 191 0.10 -4.38 -11.83
N PRO A 192 0.10 -3.73 -13.00
CA PRO A 192 0.82 -4.21 -14.18
C PRO A 192 2.30 -4.49 -13.89
N GLU A 193 2.88 -5.44 -14.62
CA GLU A 193 4.25 -5.92 -14.36
C GLU A 193 5.31 -4.82 -14.49
N GLU A 194 5.12 -3.82 -15.35
CA GLU A 194 6.06 -2.71 -15.53
C GLU A 194 5.86 -1.55 -14.52
N ALA A 195 4.88 -1.65 -13.61
CA ALA A 195 4.62 -0.58 -12.65
C ALA A 195 5.79 -0.42 -11.65
N THR A 196 6.14 0.83 -11.34
CA THR A 196 7.28 1.16 -10.48
C THR A 196 6.86 1.23 -9.02
N ALA A 197 7.67 0.68 -8.10
CA ALA A 197 7.42 0.79 -6.66
C ALA A 197 7.38 2.26 -6.22
N GLY A 198 6.38 2.57 -5.39
CA GLY A 198 6.10 3.92 -4.92
C GLY A 198 5.30 4.81 -5.86
N GLU A 199 4.97 4.34 -7.06
CA GLU A 199 4.01 5.05 -7.90
C GLU A 199 2.67 5.17 -7.18
N ARG A 200 2.16 6.40 -7.12
CA ARG A 200 0.85 6.69 -6.53
C ARG A 200 -0.26 6.35 -7.53
N ILE A 201 -1.24 5.62 -7.02
CA ILE A 201 -2.43 5.21 -7.76
C ILE A 201 -3.43 6.36 -7.80
N TRP A 202 -4.07 6.53 -8.95
CA TRP A 202 -5.21 7.42 -9.11
C TRP A 202 -6.43 6.67 -9.65
N PHE A 203 -7.59 7.31 -9.55
CA PHE A 203 -8.87 6.76 -10.00
C PHE A 203 -9.39 7.58 -11.16
N GLY A 204 -9.72 6.93 -12.28
CA GLY A 204 -10.34 7.57 -13.44
C GLY A 204 -9.51 7.39 -14.71
N THR A 205 -9.42 8.42 -15.56
CA THR A 205 -8.71 8.37 -16.85
C THR A 205 -7.24 8.77 -16.70
N GLU A 206 -6.44 8.56 -17.75
CA GLU A 206 -4.99 8.84 -17.73
C GLU A 206 -4.69 10.34 -17.50
N ASP A 207 -5.49 11.23 -18.11
CA ASP A 207 -5.32 12.69 -18.01
C ASP A 207 -5.59 13.26 -16.60
N GLU A 208 -6.24 12.49 -15.73
CA GLU A 208 -6.60 12.93 -14.39
C GLU A 208 -5.47 12.73 -13.37
N LYS A 209 -4.37 12.08 -13.77
CA LYS A 209 -3.20 11.86 -12.91
C LYS A 209 -2.67 13.17 -12.31
N ASP A 210 -2.54 14.21 -13.14
CA ASP A 210 -1.97 15.50 -12.72
C ASP A 210 -2.94 16.34 -11.87
N ASN A 211 -4.25 16.03 -11.94
CA ASN A 211 -5.29 16.68 -11.16
C ASN A 211 -5.50 16.02 -9.79
N GLN A 212 -4.76 14.95 -9.46
CA GLN A 212 -4.92 14.25 -8.21
C GLN A 212 -4.48 15.14 -7.02
N SER A 213 -5.37 15.28 -6.04
CA SER A 213 -5.09 16.01 -4.81
C SER A 213 -3.92 15.39 -4.04
N ALA A 214 -3.17 16.21 -3.30
CA ALA A 214 -2.07 15.71 -2.48
C ALA A 214 -2.58 14.73 -1.41
N ALA A 215 -1.79 13.69 -1.14
CA ALA A 215 -2.08 12.72 -0.10
C ALA A 215 -2.29 13.40 1.26
N ALA A 216 -3.40 13.09 1.93
CA ALA A 216 -3.68 13.64 3.25
C ALA A 216 -2.84 12.98 4.34
N THR A 217 -2.66 13.69 5.45
CA THR A 217 -1.93 13.18 6.61
C THR A 217 -2.70 12.07 7.33
N PRO A 218 -2.03 11.14 8.03
CA PRO A 218 -2.71 10.05 8.75
C PRO A 218 -3.76 10.51 9.76
N ASN A 219 -3.54 11.66 10.39
CA ASN A 219 -4.50 12.25 11.34
C ASN A 219 -5.78 12.74 10.63
N GLN A 220 -5.65 13.31 9.43
CA GLN A 220 -6.80 13.74 8.64
C GLN A 220 -7.63 12.54 8.16
N ILE A 221 -6.96 11.48 7.69
CA ILE A 221 -7.62 10.23 7.28
C ILE A 221 -8.42 9.63 8.42
N GLN A 222 -7.80 9.49 9.60
CA GLN A 222 -8.47 8.93 10.78
C GLN A 222 -9.63 9.82 11.28
N LYS A 223 -9.42 11.15 11.36
CA LYS A 223 -10.44 12.06 11.91
C LYS A 223 -11.69 12.13 11.03
N LYS A 224 -11.51 12.10 9.71
CA LYS A 224 -12.60 12.16 8.74
C LYS A 224 -13.16 10.78 8.38
N LYS A 225 -12.54 9.69 8.87
CA LYS A 225 -12.90 8.31 8.51
C LYS A 225 -12.97 8.10 6.99
N VAL A 226 -11.97 8.65 6.29
CA VAL A 226 -11.97 8.70 4.82
C VAL A 226 -12.00 7.31 4.21
N TRP A 227 -11.23 6.38 4.78
CA TRP A 227 -11.20 5.00 4.31
C TRP A 227 -12.58 4.34 4.42
N GLU A 228 -13.26 4.52 5.55
CA GLU A 228 -14.57 3.93 5.82
C GLU A 228 -15.67 4.49 4.91
N LEU A 229 -15.50 5.72 4.41
CA LEU A 229 -16.41 6.33 3.43
C LEU A 229 -16.12 5.85 2.00
N VAL A 230 -14.85 5.63 1.65
CA VAL A 230 -14.43 5.24 0.30
C VAL A 230 -14.55 3.74 0.06
N GLN A 231 -14.24 2.92 1.07
CA GLN A 231 -14.14 1.45 0.97
C GLN A 231 -15.39 0.75 0.42
N PRO A 232 -16.63 1.13 0.76
CA PRO A 232 -17.84 0.51 0.19
C PRO A 232 -17.97 0.65 -1.33
N HIS A 233 -17.30 1.64 -1.92
CA HIS A 233 -17.33 1.94 -3.34
C HIS A 233 -16.16 1.28 -4.10
N LEU A 234 -15.19 0.70 -3.40
CA LEU A 234 -14.06 -0.01 -4.01
C LEU A 234 -14.44 -1.47 -4.28
N LYS A 235 -14.51 -1.82 -5.56
CA LYS A 235 -14.87 -3.17 -6.03
C LYS A 235 -14.06 -3.57 -7.25
N THR A 236 -13.99 -4.86 -7.53
CA THR A 236 -13.53 -5.35 -8.83
C THR A 236 -14.69 -5.41 -9.81
N ASP A 237 -14.45 -5.21 -11.10
CA ASP A 237 -15.46 -5.39 -12.14
C ASP A 237 -15.55 -6.85 -12.63
N GLY A 238 -16.33 -7.10 -13.70
CA GLY A 238 -16.42 -8.41 -14.34
C GLY A 238 -15.13 -8.89 -15.02
N SER A 239 -14.16 -8.01 -15.21
CA SER A 239 -12.84 -8.29 -15.79
C SER A 239 -11.75 -8.40 -14.72
N CYS A 240 -12.13 -8.46 -13.44
CA CYS A 240 -11.22 -8.47 -12.29
C CYS A 240 -10.42 -7.18 -12.09
N ILE A 241 -10.79 -6.08 -12.76
CA ILE A 241 -10.13 -4.78 -12.66
C ILE A 241 -10.64 -4.04 -11.42
N ALA A 242 -9.75 -3.47 -10.63
CA ALA A 242 -10.12 -2.69 -9.46
C ALA A 242 -10.69 -1.31 -9.86
N MET A 243 -11.83 -0.96 -9.27
CA MET A 243 -12.62 0.22 -9.58
C MET A 243 -13.08 0.91 -8.29
N LEU A 244 -13.21 2.24 -8.35
CA LEU A 244 -13.95 3.05 -7.38
C LEU A 244 -15.21 3.57 -8.05
N GLY A 245 -16.36 2.94 -7.78
CA GLY A 245 -17.58 3.18 -8.56
C GLY A 245 -17.32 2.92 -10.05
N GLU A 246 -17.38 3.96 -10.87
CA GLU A 246 -17.10 3.89 -12.32
C GLU A 246 -15.64 4.18 -12.68
N HIS A 247 -14.81 4.58 -11.70
CA HIS A 247 -13.45 5.03 -11.94
C HIS A 247 -12.43 3.91 -11.76
N VAL A 248 -11.73 3.56 -12.84
CA VAL A 248 -10.68 2.53 -12.83
C VAL A 248 -9.51 2.96 -11.95
N MET A 249 -9.00 2.03 -11.15
CA MET A 249 -7.76 2.18 -10.38
C MET A 249 -6.56 2.00 -11.31
N ARG A 250 -5.73 3.05 -11.48
CA ARG A 250 -4.68 3.10 -12.50
C ARG A 250 -3.28 3.41 -11.98
N THR A 251 -2.31 2.89 -12.72
CA THR A 251 -0.87 3.21 -12.71
C THR A 251 -0.50 3.84 -14.06
N SER A 252 0.71 4.41 -14.19
CA SER A 252 1.24 4.92 -15.46
C SER A 252 1.25 3.90 -16.59
N VAL A 253 1.32 2.62 -16.25
CA VAL A 253 1.43 1.53 -17.23
C VAL A 253 0.07 0.93 -17.57
N GLY A 254 -0.88 0.93 -16.63
CA GLY A 254 -2.17 0.29 -16.81
C GLY A 254 -3.01 0.17 -15.54
N SER A 255 -4.07 -0.62 -15.63
CA SER A 255 -5.03 -0.82 -14.53
C SER A 255 -4.56 -1.85 -13.51
N VAL A 256 -4.94 -1.64 -12.26
CA VAL A 256 -4.78 -2.62 -11.17
C VAL A 256 -5.85 -3.70 -11.31
N ALA A 257 -5.49 -4.96 -11.07
CA ALA A 257 -6.41 -6.09 -11.15
C ALA A 257 -6.20 -7.08 -9.99
N CYS A 258 -7.17 -7.98 -9.82
CA CYS A 258 -7.02 -9.21 -9.04
C CYS A 258 -6.99 -10.43 -9.98
N GLN A 259 -6.79 -11.62 -9.42
CA GLN A 259 -6.49 -12.80 -10.23
C GLN A 259 -7.75 -13.42 -10.84
N SER A 260 -8.83 -13.55 -10.07
CA SER A 260 -10.06 -14.19 -10.52
C SER A 260 -11.35 -13.67 -9.88
N LEU A 261 -11.26 -12.89 -8.79
CA LEU A 261 -12.43 -12.41 -8.06
C LEU A 261 -13.16 -11.25 -8.77
N GLN A 262 -14.25 -11.57 -9.45
CA GLN A 262 -15.12 -10.61 -10.13
C GLN A 262 -16.18 -10.03 -9.20
N ASN A 263 -16.52 -8.75 -9.37
CA ASN A 263 -17.56 -8.06 -8.56
C ASN A 263 -17.32 -8.18 -7.05
N ALA A 264 -16.06 -8.29 -6.65
CA ALA A 264 -15.61 -8.54 -5.30
C ALA A 264 -15.36 -7.23 -4.54
N ASN A 265 -15.47 -7.27 -3.22
CA ASN A 265 -15.18 -6.11 -2.38
C ASN A 265 -13.68 -5.95 -2.22
N ILE A 266 -13.19 -4.71 -2.21
CA ILE A 266 -11.79 -4.42 -1.92
C ILE A 266 -11.64 -4.00 -0.46
N SER A 267 -10.65 -4.57 0.23
CA SER A 267 -10.36 -4.35 1.65
C SER A 267 -8.87 -4.26 1.93
#